data_AF-D0P216-F1
#
_entry.id   AF-D0P216-F1
#
_cell.length_a   1.000
_cell.length_b   1.000
_cell.length_c   1.000
_cell.angle_alpha   90.00
_cell.angle_beta   90.00
_cell.angle_gamma   90.00
#
_symmetry.space_group_name_H-M   'P 1'
#
loop_
_entity.id
_entity.type
_entity.pdbx_description
1 polymer ?
#
loop_
_entity_poly.entity_id
_entity_poly.type
_entity_poly.pdbx_seq_one_letter_code
_entity_poly.pdbx_strand_id
1 'polypeptide(L)'
;MAKSSKEHGQVRTYSISKLCLLLFTVELDRRLKAAGIENITAAAAHPGYCDTKIMKKTAETNSSWFWWLNFHVYGMFPPQSAPKGALSALYASTADGVKGGDFYGPKYLEVYGHPVREEPAKLSKSETAASKLWAYSEELTQLKFDFAQ
;
A
#
# COMPACT_ATOMS: atom_id res chain seq x y z
N MET A 1 -3.79 -17.40 16.91
CA MET A 1 -4.31 -16.50 15.85
C MET A 1 -5.76 -16.19 16.19
N ALA A 2 -6.14 -14.92 16.29
CA ALA A 2 -7.51 -14.54 16.69
C ALA A 2 -8.54 -14.96 15.62
N LYS A 3 -9.73 -15.35 16.06
CA LYS A 3 -10.68 -16.20 15.31
C LYS A 3 -11.68 -15.41 14.46
N SER A 4 -11.61 -14.07 14.40
CA SER A 4 -12.57 -13.26 13.63
C SER A 4 -12.04 -11.87 13.24
N SER A 5 -12.53 -11.33 12.12
CA SER A 5 -12.32 -9.93 11.69
C SER A 5 -12.95 -8.89 12.64
N LYS A 6 -13.83 -9.31 13.56
CA LYS A 6 -14.36 -8.46 14.64
C LYS A 6 -13.37 -8.27 15.80
N GLU A 7 -12.49 -9.24 16.07
CA GLU A 7 -11.46 -9.12 17.12
C GLU A 7 -10.29 -8.23 16.67
N HIS A 8 -10.00 -8.18 15.37
CA HIS A 8 -8.98 -7.30 14.81
C HIS A 8 -9.64 -6.02 14.28
N GLY A 9 -9.53 -4.91 15.01
CA GLY A 9 -10.12 -3.62 14.60
C GLY A 9 -9.88 -3.33 13.10
N GLN A 10 -10.95 -2.99 12.38
CA GLN A 10 -10.98 -2.95 10.90
C GLN A 10 -9.83 -2.14 10.29
N VAL A 11 -9.50 -1.00 10.89
CA VAL A 11 -8.37 -0.16 10.44
C VAL A 11 -7.04 -0.84 10.63
N ARG A 12 -6.82 -1.55 11.73
CA ARG A 12 -5.58 -2.32 11.93
C ARG A 12 -5.44 -3.39 10.85
N THR A 13 -6.52 -4.12 10.55
CA THR A 13 -6.53 -5.14 9.50
C THR A 13 -6.26 -4.53 8.13
N TYR A 14 -6.86 -3.38 7.82
CA TYR A 14 -6.60 -2.63 6.59
C TYR A 14 -5.15 -2.14 6.51
N SER A 15 -4.60 -1.55 7.57
CA SER A 15 -3.21 -1.09 7.60
C SER A 15 -2.23 -2.25 7.43
N ILE A 16 -2.52 -3.41 8.02
CA ILE A 16 -1.72 -4.63 7.81
C ILE A 16 -1.80 -5.07 6.34
N SER A 17 -2.98 -5.06 5.72
CA SER A 17 -3.08 -5.45 4.30
C SER A 17 -2.30 -4.50 3.39
N LYS A 18 -2.27 -3.20 3.68
CA LYS A 18 -1.43 -2.22 2.97
C LYS A 18 0.06 -2.40 3.22
N LEU A 19 0.46 -2.72 4.45
CA LEU A 19 1.84 -3.10 4.75
C LEU A 19 2.26 -4.35 3.94
N CYS A 20 1.38 -5.34 3.82
CA CYS A 20 1.63 -6.52 3.01
C CYS A 20 1.84 -6.18 1.52
N LEU A 21 1.11 -5.22 0.96
CA LEU A 21 1.35 -4.78 -0.43
C LEU A 21 2.74 -4.18 -0.63
N LEU A 22 3.25 -3.40 0.33
CA LEU A 22 4.60 -2.84 0.25
C LEU A 22 5.67 -3.95 0.35
N LEU A 23 5.51 -4.86 1.31
CA LEU A 23 6.38 -6.04 1.44
C LEU A 23 6.38 -6.88 0.15
N PHE A 24 5.20 -7.11 -0.43
CA PHE A 24 5.04 -7.83 -1.69
C PHE A 24 5.77 -7.13 -2.84
N THR A 25 5.67 -5.79 -2.94
CA THR A 25 6.33 -5.01 -3.99
C THR A 25 7.85 -5.14 -3.92
N VAL A 26 8.42 -5.02 -2.72
CA VAL A 26 9.88 -5.17 -2.50
C VAL A 26 10.35 -6.59 -2.82
N GLU A 27 9.61 -7.61 -2.42
CA GLU A 27 9.96 -9.00 -2.72
C GLU A 27 9.80 -9.33 -4.21
N LEU A 28 8.79 -8.79 -4.89
CA LEU A 28 8.62 -8.93 -6.33
C LEU A 28 9.83 -8.34 -7.07
N ASP A 29 10.24 -7.11 -6.72
CA ASP A 29 11.44 -6.48 -7.28
C ASP A 29 12.70 -7.35 -7.07
N ARG A 30 12.91 -7.85 -5.85
CA ARG A 30 14.04 -8.73 -5.53
C ARG A 30 14.05 -10.01 -6.37
N ARG A 31 12.88 -10.61 -6.58
CA ARG A 31 12.73 -11.84 -7.35
C ARG A 31 12.88 -11.62 -8.85
N LEU A 32 12.34 -10.54 -9.40
CA LEU A 32 12.54 -10.16 -10.80
C LEU A 32 14.04 -9.99 -11.11
N LYS A 33 14.75 -9.26 -10.25
CA LYS A 33 16.22 -9.10 -10.35
C LYS A 33 16.96 -10.44 -10.26
N ALA A 34 16.59 -11.29 -9.30
CA ALA A 34 17.21 -12.62 -9.15
C ALA A 34 16.95 -13.53 -10.37
N ALA A 35 15.83 -13.34 -11.07
CA ALA A 35 15.49 -14.04 -12.31
C ALA A 35 16.08 -13.39 -13.58
N GLY A 36 16.86 -12.30 -13.46
CA GLY A 36 17.44 -11.59 -14.60
C GLY A 36 16.42 -10.81 -15.43
N ILE A 37 15.24 -10.50 -14.88
CA ILE A 37 14.19 -9.74 -15.57
C ILE A 37 14.42 -8.25 -15.30
N GLU A 38 14.91 -7.53 -16.31
CA GLU A 38 15.25 -6.10 -16.20
C GLU A 38 14.20 -5.16 -16.82
N ASN A 39 13.29 -5.68 -17.64
CA ASN A 39 12.28 -4.90 -18.35
C ASN A 39 10.96 -4.73 -17.56
N ILE A 40 10.88 -5.25 -16.34
CA ILE A 40 9.72 -5.12 -15.45
C ILE A 40 10.13 -4.36 -14.21
N THR A 41 9.37 -3.32 -13.87
CA THR A 41 9.57 -2.53 -12.64
C THR A 41 8.40 -2.76 -11.69
N ALA A 42 8.70 -3.20 -10.47
CA ALA A 42 7.72 -3.29 -9.39
C ALA A 42 7.83 -2.06 -8.48
N ALA A 43 6.82 -1.19 -8.50
CA ALA A 43 6.74 0.00 -7.64
C ALA A 43 5.36 0.10 -6.98
N ALA A 44 5.30 0.83 -5.86
CA ALA A 44 4.07 1.05 -5.12
C ALA A 44 3.67 2.53 -5.13
N ALA A 45 2.38 2.79 -5.00
CA ALA A 45 1.88 4.15 -4.86
C ALA A 45 0.63 4.20 -3.97
N HIS A 46 0.37 5.36 -3.37
CA HIS A 46 -0.88 5.62 -2.66
C HIS A 46 -1.50 6.96 -3.05
N PRO A 47 -2.83 7.08 -2.97
CA PRO A 47 -3.56 8.25 -3.45
C PRO A 47 -3.64 9.39 -2.40
N GLY A 48 -3.00 9.23 -1.24
CA GLY A 48 -3.25 10.10 -0.07
C GLY A 48 -4.69 10.00 0.43
N TYR A 49 -5.24 11.13 0.92
CA TYR A 49 -6.63 11.21 1.34
C TYR A 49 -7.54 11.59 0.17
N CYS A 50 -8.29 10.61 -0.32
CA CYS A 50 -9.21 10.75 -1.47
C CYS A 50 -10.63 10.37 -1.11
N ASP A 51 -11.60 11.00 -1.78
CA ASP A 51 -13.03 10.75 -1.58
C ASP A 51 -13.39 9.38 -2.17
N THR A 52 -13.23 8.34 -1.36
CA THR A 52 -13.52 6.98 -1.74
C THR A 52 -14.56 6.41 -0.80
N LYS A 53 -15.39 5.49 -1.34
CA LYS A 53 -16.44 4.78 -0.57
C LYS A 53 -15.90 4.05 0.68
N ILE A 54 -14.58 3.85 0.78
CA ILE A 54 -13.87 3.21 1.90
C ILE A 54 -13.97 4.05 3.19
N MET A 55 -13.84 5.37 3.09
CA MET A 55 -13.93 6.29 4.24
C MET A 55 -15.33 6.25 4.89
N LYS A 56 -16.38 6.32 4.06
CA LYS A 56 -17.78 6.26 4.51
C LYS A 56 -18.08 4.94 5.24
N LYS A 57 -17.70 3.81 4.63
CA LYS A 57 -17.93 2.47 5.20
C LYS A 57 -17.18 2.23 6.51
N THR A 58 -16.02 2.87 6.72
CA THR A 58 -15.24 2.70 7.95
C THR A 58 -15.80 3.54 9.11
N ALA A 59 -16.41 4.70 8.82
CA ALA A 59 -17.09 5.53 9.82
C ALA A 59 -18.36 4.87 10.37
N GLU A 60 -19.09 4.16 9.51
CA GLU A 60 -20.36 3.49 9.88
C GLU A 60 -20.17 2.29 10.82
N THR A 61 -18.98 1.69 10.83
CA THR A 61 -18.74 0.39 11.47
C THR A 61 -17.78 0.42 12.66
N ASN A 62 -17.26 1.60 13.04
CA ASN A 62 -16.27 1.74 14.11
C ASN A 62 -16.69 2.81 15.14
N SER A 63 -17.01 2.36 16.35
CA SER A 63 -17.51 3.20 17.45
C SER A 63 -16.42 3.67 18.43
N SER A 64 -15.13 3.52 18.08
CA SER A 64 -14.04 3.97 18.95
C SER A 64 -13.90 5.49 19.00
N TRP A 65 -13.76 6.06 20.20
CA TRP A 65 -13.58 7.50 20.43
C TRP A 65 -12.35 8.10 19.71
N PHE A 66 -11.27 7.31 19.59
CA PHE A 66 -10.08 7.69 18.83
C PHE A 66 -10.40 7.83 17.33
N TRP A 67 -11.33 7.02 16.85
CA TRP A 67 -11.80 7.05 15.47
C TRP A 67 -12.75 8.22 15.21
N TRP A 68 -13.63 8.53 16.16
CA TRP A 68 -14.42 9.76 16.12
C TRP A 68 -13.53 11.00 15.99
N LEU A 69 -12.44 11.07 16.76
CA LEU A 69 -11.47 12.17 16.68
C LEU A 69 -10.72 12.21 15.34
N ASN A 70 -10.22 11.07 14.84
CA ASN A 70 -9.55 11.01 13.53
C ASN A 70 -10.51 11.39 12.40
N PHE A 71 -11.75 10.90 12.42
CA PHE A 71 -12.74 11.24 11.41
C PHE A 71 -13.13 12.72 11.46
N HIS A 72 -13.20 13.33 12.64
CA HIS A 72 -13.40 14.78 12.76
C HIS A 72 -12.19 15.56 12.22
N VAL A 73 -10.97 15.18 12.59
CA VAL A 73 -9.75 15.89 12.15
C VAL A 73 -9.52 15.74 10.64
N TYR A 74 -9.65 14.54 10.08
CA TYR A 74 -9.52 14.33 8.63
C TYR A 74 -10.74 14.83 7.85
N GLY A 75 -11.94 14.73 8.42
CA GLY A 75 -13.18 15.25 7.84
C GLY A 75 -13.28 16.78 7.84
N MET A 76 -12.44 17.47 8.61
CA MET A 76 -12.28 18.93 8.52
C MET A 76 -11.55 19.38 7.26
N PHE A 77 -10.84 18.48 6.57
CA PHE A 77 -10.15 18.79 5.32
C PHE A 77 -10.85 18.11 4.14
N PRO A 78 -11.05 18.81 3.01
CA PRO A 78 -11.71 18.22 1.86
C PRO A 78 -10.80 17.14 1.24
N PRO A 79 -11.32 15.94 0.97
CA PRO A 79 -10.56 14.91 0.28
C PRO A 79 -10.13 15.35 -1.13
N GLN A 80 -9.03 14.77 -1.62
CA GLN A 80 -8.66 14.93 -3.02
C GLN A 80 -9.70 14.28 -3.94
N SER A 81 -9.89 14.89 -5.13
CA SER A 81 -10.69 14.29 -6.18
C SER A 81 -10.05 13.00 -6.70
N ALA A 82 -10.86 12.08 -7.23
CA ALA A 82 -10.36 10.83 -7.79
C ALA A 82 -9.26 11.03 -8.86
N PRO A 83 -9.36 12.00 -9.80
CA PRO A 83 -8.27 12.29 -10.73
C PRO A 83 -6.97 12.72 -10.05
N LYS A 84 -7.03 13.51 -8.97
CA LYS A 84 -5.84 13.90 -8.21
C LYS A 84 -5.23 12.70 -7.48
N GLY A 85 -6.06 11.85 -6.87
CA GLY A 85 -5.60 10.62 -6.22
C GLY A 85 -4.93 9.63 -7.15
N ALA A 86 -5.33 9.59 -8.42
CA ALA A 86 -4.74 8.72 -9.43
C ALA A 86 -3.32 9.14 -9.84
N LEU A 87 -2.91 10.39 -9.59
CA LEU A 87 -1.63 10.91 -10.06
C LEU A 87 -0.43 10.10 -9.54
N SER A 88 -0.44 9.63 -8.29
CA SER A 88 0.69 8.87 -7.75
C SER A 88 0.87 7.52 -8.46
N ALA A 89 -0.24 6.84 -8.78
CA ALA A 89 -0.20 5.57 -9.51
C ALA A 89 0.21 5.78 -10.97
N LEU A 90 -0.29 6.83 -11.62
CA LEU A 90 0.14 7.22 -12.96
C LEU A 90 1.65 7.51 -12.99
N TYR A 91 2.13 8.34 -12.05
CA TYR A 91 3.55 8.65 -11.94
C TYR A 91 4.39 7.38 -11.77
N ALA A 92 4.05 6.52 -10.81
CA ALA A 92 4.78 5.26 -10.58
C ALA A 92 4.76 4.31 -11.78
N SER A 93 3.79 4.45 -12.69
CA SER A 93 3.63 3.56 -13.85
C SER A 93 4.23 4.12 -15.14
N THR A 94 4.35 5.45 -15.27
CA THR A 94 4.68 6.09 -16.55
C THR A 94 5.83 7.09 -16.49
N ALA A 95 6.29 7.49 -15.30
CA ALA A 95 7.38 8.45 -15.20
C ALA A 95 8.73 7.78 -15.50
N ASP A 96 9.60 8.51 -16.19
CA ASP A 96 10.98 8.09 -16.39
C ASP A 96 11.72 8.00 -15.05
N GLY A 97 12.59 7.01 -14.91
CA GLY A 97 13.48 6.86 -13.75
C GLY A 97 12.83 6.28 -12.50
N VAL A 98 11.59 5.77 -12.57
CA VAL A 98 11.02 4.93 -11.52
C VAL A 98 11.85 3.65 -11.38
N LYS A 99 12.25 3.33 -10.15
CA LYS A 99 13.04 2.13 -9.85
C LYS A 99 12.21 1.10 -9.11
N GLY A 100 12.61 -0.17 -9.28
CA GLY A 100 12.02 -1.25 -8.52
C GLY A 100 12.17 -1.04 -7.01
N GLY A 101 11.07 -1.24 -6.28
CA GLY A 101 10.93 -0.97 -4.86
C GLY A 101 10.56 0.47 -4.49
N ASP A 102 10.46 1.40 -5.46
CA ASP A 102 10.05 2.77 -5.16
C ASP A 102 8.60 2.86 -4.66
N PHE A 103 8.35 3.87 -3.84
CA PHE A 103 7.05 4.18 -3.27
C PHE A 103 6.69 5.64 -3.54
N TYR A 104 5.51 5.90 -4.08
CA TYR A 104 5.07 7.24 -4.47
C TYR A 104 3.78 7.68 -3.79
N GLY A 105 3.76 8.94 -3.39
CA GLY A 105 2.63 9.54 -2.71
C GLY A 105 2.55 11.05 -2.86
N PRO A 106 1.51 11.67 -2.28
CA PRO A 106 1.29 13.11 -2.38
C PRO A 106 2.28 13.89 -1.51
N LYS A 107 2.94 14.88 -2.10
CA LYS A 107 4.01 15.68 -1.46
C LYS A 107 3.69 16.24 -0.06
N TYR A 108 2.46 16.72 0.17
CA TYR A 108 2.14 17.47 1.37
C TYR A 108 1.52 16.53 2.41
N LEU A 109 2.30 16.29 3.47
CA LEU A 109 1.96 15.43 4.60
C LEU A 109 1.65 13.97 4.21
N GLU A 110 2.07 13.51 3.03
CA GLU A 110 1.68 12.21 2.47
C GLU A 110 0.15 12.12 2.21
N VAL A 111 -0.54 13.29 2.20
CA VAL A 111 -2.00 13.39 2.13
C VAL A 111 -2.47 14.09 0.85
N TYR A 112 -1.82 15.18 0.46
CA TYR A 112 -2.25 16.07 -0.63
C TYR A 112 -1.14 16.43 -1.62
N GLY A 113 -1.52 16.76 -2.86
CA GLY A 113 -0.63 17.40 -3.82
C GLY A 113 -0.13 16.47 -4.93
N HIS A 114 0.93 16.90 -5.62
CA HIS A 114 1.51 16.15 -6.72
C HIS A 114 2.34 14.97 -6.21
N PRO A 115 2.53 13.93 -7.04
CA PRO A 115 3.33 12.76 -6.69
C PRO A 115 4.78 13.13 -6.41
N VAL A 116 5.34 12.54 -5.36
CA VAL A 116 6.78 12.52 -5.05
C VAL A 116 7.16 11.12 -4.58
N ARG A 117 8.45 10.79 -4.71
CA ARG A 117 9.00 9.58 -4.09
C ARG A 117 8.99 9.76 -2.58
N GLU A 118 8.46 8.77 -1.87
CA GLU A 118 8.37 8.73 -0.43
C GLU A 118 9.22 7.61 0.15
N GLU A 119 9.59 7.75 1.42
CA GLU A 119 10.25 6.68 2.16
C GLU A 119 9.20 5.84 2.88
N PRO A 120 8.99 4.57 2.48
CA PRO A 120 7.94 3.77 3.07
C PRO A 120 8.30 3.37 4.51
N ALA A 121 7.29 2.97 5.28
CA ALA A 121 7.44 2.58 6.68
C ALA A 121 8.56 1.55 6.87
N LYS A 122 9.38 1.68 7.93
CA LYS A 122 10.54 0.80 8.19
C LYS A 122 10.18 -0.70 8.15
N LEU A 123 9.00 -1.06 8.65
CA LEU A 123 8.52 -2.46 8.65
C LEU A 123 8.36 -3.04 7.24
N SER A 124 8.05 -2.21 6.24
CA SER A 124 7.90 -2.63 4.84
C SER A 124 9.22 -2.97 4.16
N LYS A 125 10.36 -2.61 4.78
CA LYS A 125 11.71 -2.87 4.27
C LYS A 125 12.33 -4.16 4.84
N SER A 126 11.56 -4.93 5.62
CA SER A 126 12.05 -6.19 6.19
C SER A 126 12.02 -7.31 5.15
N GLU A 127 13.19 -7.71 4.65
CA GLU A 127 13.34 -8.83 3.72
C GLU A 127 12.76 -10.12 4.29
N THR A 128 13.03 -10.42 5.57
CA THR A 128 12.49 -11.60 6.25
C THR A 128 10.97 -11.62 6.26
N ALA A 129 10.33 -10.47 6.55
CA ALA A 129 8.88 -10.38 6.53
C ALA A 129 8.32 -10.52 5.10
N ALA A 130 9.00 -9.93 4.12
CA ALA A 130 8.60 -9.96 2.72
C ALA A 130 8.69 -11.38 2.13
N SER A 131 9.79 -12.09 2.39
CA SER A 131 9.97 -13.49 1.99
C SER A 131 8.94 -14.42 2.64
N LYS A 132 8.64 -14.24 3.94
CA LYS A 132 7.60 -15.01 4.63
C LYS A 132 6.21 -14.73 4.07
N LEU A 133 5.88 -13.47 3.83
CA LEU A 133 4.62 -13.07 3.23
C LEU A 133 4.46 -13.70 1.84
N TRP A 134 5.52 -13.70 1.02
CA TRP A 134 5.50 -14.30 -0.31
C TRP A 134 5.21 -15.80 -0.27
N ALA A 135 5.99 -16.54 0.52
CA ALA A 135 5.81 -17.98 0.67
C ALA A 135 4.38 -18.32 1.13
N TYR A 136 3.85 -17.55 2.09
CA TYR A 136 2.47 -17.73 2.55
C TYR A 136 1.44 -17.34 1.48
N SER A 137 1.71 -16.30 0.68
CA SER A 137 0.83 -15.90 -0.42
C SER A 137 0.78 -16.98 -1.51
N GLU A 138 1.91 -17.59 -1.85
CA GLU A 138 1.97 -18.73 -2.78
C GLU A 138 1.21 -19.94 -2.25
N GLU A 139 1.33 -20.24 -0.95
CA GLU A 139 0.56 -21.31 -0.31
C GLU A 139 -0.95 -21.02 -0.36
N LEU A 140 -1.38 -19.81 -0.01
CA LEU A 140 -2.80 -19.47 -0.02
C LEU A 140 -3.41 -19.42 -1.43
N THR A 141 -2.64 -18.97 -2.41
CA THR A 141 -3.12 -18.81 -3.80
C THR A 141 -2.88 -20.05 -4.65
N GLN A 142 -2.07 -21.01 -4.18
CA GLN A 142 -1.63 -22.18 -4.95
C GLN A 142 -0.91 -21.79 -6.25
N LEU A 143 -0.29 -20.61 -6.29
CA LEU A 143 0.49 -20.10 -7.41
C LEU A 143 1.96 -20.00 -7.01
N LYS A 144 2.85 -20.25 -7.97
CA LYS A 144 4.30 -20.13 -7.79
C LYS A 144 4.86 -19.05 -8.69
N PHE A 145 5.75 -18.23 -8.14
CA PHE A 145 6.57 -17.34 -8.94
C PHE A 145 7.68 -18.16 -9.56
N ASP A 146 7.46 -18.59 -10.79
CA ASP A 146 8.41 -19.34 -11.58
C ASP A 146 8.62 -18.63 -12.91
N PHE A 147 9.82 -18.10 -13.08
CA PHE A 147 10.31 -17.52 -14.32
C PHE A 147 11.63 -18.20 -14.72
N ALA A 148 11.77 -19.50 -14.40
CA ALA A 148 12.86 -20.29 -14.91
C ALA A 148 12.89 -20.18 -16.45
N GLN A 149 13.98 -19.59 -16.96
CA GLN A 149 14.46 -19.82 -18.32
C GLN A 149 15.45 -20.99 -18.28
#